data_AF-A0A9Y1BQC0-F1
#
_entry.id   AF-A0A9Y1BQC0-F1
#
_cell.length_a   1.000
_cell.length_b   1.000
_cell.length_c   1.000
_cell.angle_alpha   90.00
_cell.angle_beta   90.00
_cell.angle_gamma   90.00
#
_symmetry.space_group_name_H-M   'P 1'
#
loop_
_entity.id
_entity.type
_entity.pdbx_description
1 polymer ?
#
loop_
_entity_poly.entity_id
_entity_poly.type
_entity_poly.pdbx_seq_one_letter_code
_entity_poly.pdbx_strand_id
1 'polypeptide(L)'
;MVSKSFKKVYQFKIRLLDIKPPIWRRIQVPESYTFFELHAAIQAAMGWNCYHLHEFQIVHPKTGKEARIVTDPDEEAFDSFSFEQGFKRITEKQDLTEEQKNIFLHMHKMIMENREPVFDERKEKISDWFSTDNNVAIYIYDFGDWFEHEVKLEKILPRENNTHYPNCIAGKRACPPEDCGGPGAYMEFIQMLKDPQSRDIELMHWYGEDFDPEYFDLKTVNSDRFKRYLRSCV
;
A
#
# COMPACT_ATOMS: atom_id res chain seq x y z
N MET A 1 -3.91 11.78 -22.84
CA MET A 1 -3.39 10.40 -22.72
C MET A 1 -3.98 9.57 -23.85
N VAL A 2 -3.12 8.92 -24.63
CA VAL A 2 -3.56 7.84 -25.52
C VAL A 2 -4.09 6.73 -24.61
N SER A 3 -5.38 6.41 -24.71
CA SER A 3 -5.97 5.25 -24.04
C SER A 3 -5.21 4.01 -24.52
N LYS A 4 -4.28 3.47 -23.72
CA LYS A 4 -3.68 2.16 -23.98
C LYS A 4 -4.83 1.17 -24.17
N SER A 5 -4.86 0.46 -25.29
CA SER A 5 -5.90 -0.54 -25.53
C SER A 5 -5.65 -1.75 -24.64
N PHE A 6 -6.66 -2.21 -23.90
CA PHE A 6 -6.62 -3.38 -23.04
C PHE A 6 -7.89 -4.22 -23.22
N LYS A 7 -7.77 -5.53 -23.02
CA LYS A 7 -8.86 -6.51 -23.20
C LYS A 7 -9.32 -7.11 -21.90
N LYS A 8 -8.46 -7.13 -20.88
CA LYS A 8 -8.76 -7.69 -19.56
C LYS A 8 -8.61 -6.65 -18.46
N VAL A 9 -9.30 -6.91 -17.35
CA VAL A 9 -9.22 -6.15 -16.12
C VAL A 9 -8.87 -7.07 -14.97
N TYR A 10 -7.99 -6.58 -14.12
CA TYR A 10 -7.48 -7.29 -12.95
C TYR A 10 -8.25 -6.77 -11.75
N GLN A 11 -8.99 -7.65 -11.08
CA GLN A 11 -9.72 -7.34 -9.87
C GLN A 11 -8.86 -7.68 -8.66
N PHE A 12 -8.45 -6.64 -7.94
CA PHE A 12 -7.70 -6.77 -6.70
C PHE A 12 -8.58 -6.54 -5.49
N LYS A 13 -8.33 -7.30 -4.42
CA LYS A 13 -8.72 -6.93 -3.06
C LYS A 13 -7.49 -6.42 -2.35
N ILE A 14 -7.55 -5.18 -1.89
CA ILE A 14 -6.50 -4.54 -1.08
C ILE A 14 -6.98 -4.51 0.36
N ARG A 15 -6.20 -5.08 1.27
CA ARG A 15 -6.49 -5.13 2.70
C ARG A 15 -5.34 -4.50 3.46
N LEU A 16 -5.66 -3.53 4.31
CA LEU A 16 -4.69 -2.96 5.24
C LEU A 16 -4.41 -3.97 6.37
N LEU A 17 -3.13 -4.29 6.58
CA LEU A 17 -2.67 -5.25 7.59
C LEU A 17 -2.61 -4.58 8.96
N ASP A 18 -2.53 -5.42 10.01
CA ASP A 18 -2.41 -5.02 11.43
C ASP A 18 -3.53 -4.12 12.01
N ILE A 19 -4.60 -3.86 11.26
CA ILE A 19 -5.78 -3.14 11.74
C ILE A 19 -6.98 -4.08 11.87
N LYS A 20 -7.68 -3.96 13.00
CA LYS A 20 -8.91 -4.71 13.28
C LYS A 20 -10.02 -3.79 13.77
N PRO A 21 -11.27 -3.94 13.28
CA PRO A 21 -11.69 -4.84 12.19
C PRO A 21 -11.14 -4.41 10.82
N PRO A 22 -11.09 -5.31 9.82
CA PRO A 22 -10.30 -5.10 8.61
C PRO A 22 -10.84 -3.97 7.73
N ILE A 23 -9.94 -3.08 7.33
CA ILE A 23 -10.17 -2.05 6.31
C ILE A 23 -9.74 -2.61 4.95
N TRP A 24 -10.60 -2.50 3.95
CA TRP A 24 -10.29 -3.05 2.62
C TRP A 24 -11.04 -2.36 1.49
N ARG A 25 -10.49 -2.51 0.28
CA ARG A 25 -11.07 -2.07 -1.00
C ARG A 25 -11.00 -3.19 -2.01
N ARG A 26 -11.94 -3.22 -2.94
CA ARG A 26 -11.88 -4.07 -4.12
C ARG A 26 -11.96 -3.19 -5.35
N ILE A 27 -10.89 -3.20 -6.12
CA ILE A 27 -10.76 -2.37 -7.32
C ILE A 27 -10.59 -3.23 -8.56
N GLN A 28 -10.98 -2.71 -9.72
CA GLN A 28 -10.61 -3.27 -11.00
C GLN A 28 -9.76 -2.27 -11.77
N VAL A 29 -8.65 -2.75 -12.30
CA VAL A 29 -7.69 -1.94 -13.07
C VAL A 29 -7.43 -2.59 -14.43
N PRO A 30 -7.07 -1.83 -15.47
CA PRO A 30 -6.64 -2.38 -16.75
C PRO A 30 -5.43 -3.31 -16.60
N GLU A 31 -5.38 -4.42 -17.34
CA GLU A 31 -4.19 -5.29 -17.37
C GLU A 31 -2.91 -4.55 -17.81
N SER A 32 -3.06 -3.48 -18.58
CA SER A 32 -1.96 -2.67 -19.11
C SER A 32 -1.32 -1.72 -18.09
N TYR A 33 -1.81 -1.71 -16.85
CA TYR A 33 -1.26 -0.85 -15.79
C TYR A 33 0.16 -1.24 -15.43
N THR A 34 0.98 -0.23 -15.16
CA THR A 34 2.23 -0.42 -14.44
C THR A 34 2.00 -0.47 -12.92
N PHE A 35 3.01 -0.84 -12.15
CA PHE A 35 2.93 -0.80 -10.69
C PHE A 35 2.71 0.63 -10.16
N PHE A 36 3.26 1.64 -10.84
CA PHE A 36 2.93 3.06 -10.57
C PHE A 36 1.44 3.38 -10.75
N GLU A 37 0.84 2.92 -11.86
CA GLU A 37 -0.58 3.12 -12.13
C GLU A 37 -1.46 2.36 -11.11
N LEU A 38 -0.99 1.20 -10.63
CA LEU A 38 -1.62 0.46 -9.52
C LEU A 38 -1.50 1.20 -8.19
N HIS A 39 -0.32 1.75 -7.85
CA HIS A 39 -0.10 2.59 -6.67
C HIS A 39 -1.10 3.75 -6.63
N ALA A 40 -1.20 4.53 -7.70
CA ALA A 40 -2.14 5.64 -7.79
C ALA A 40 -3.60 5.20 -7.62
N ALA A 41 -3.97 4.02 -8.14
CA ALA A 41 -5.30 3.45 -7.95
C ALA A 41 -5.57 3.01 -6.50
N ILE A 42 -4.57 2.46 -5.80
CA ILE A 42 -4.68 2.12 -4.38
C ILE A 42 -4.84 3.40 -3.54
N GLN A 43 -4.00 4.40 -3.75
CA GLN A 43 -4.04 5.68 -3.06
C GLN A 43 -5.42 6.36 -3.20
N ALA A 44 -5.95 6.39 -4.42
CA ALA A 44 -7.29 6.89 -4.68
C ALA A 44 -8.39 6.08 -3.97
N ALA A 45 -8.25 4.74 -3.89
CA ALA A 45 -9.21 3.87 -3.22
C ALA A 45 -9.18 4.01 -1.69
N MET A 46 -8.00 4.28 -1.13
CA MET A 46 -7.80 4.51 0.30
C MET A 46 -8.15 5.94 0.72
N GLY A 47 -8.14 6.90 -0.22
CA GLY A 47 -8.42 8.31 0.06
C GLY A 47 -7.17 9.12 0.46
N TRP A 48 -5.98 8.57 0.22
CA TRP A 48 -4.67 9.15 0.49
C TRP A 48 -4.16 10.03 -0.65
N ASN A 49 -3.02 10.69 -0.43
CA ASN A 49 -2.56 11.82 -1.24
C ASN A 49 -1.26 11.58 -2.02
N CYS A 50 -0.68 10.37 -2.00
CA CYS A 50 0.59 10.07 -2.68
C CYS A 50 1.75 10.95 -2.19
N TYR A 51 1.81 11.31 -0.91
CA TYR A 51 2.87 12.18 -0.37
C TYR A 51 4.11 11.43 0.09
N HIS A 52 3.96 10.15 0.40
CA HIS A 52 5.04 9.35 0.97
C HIS A 52 5.57 8.31 -0.01
N LEU A 53 6.79 7.85 0.29
CA LEU A 53 7.42 6.75 -0.43
C LEU A 53 6.62 5.46 -0.30
N HIS A 54 6.79 4.58 -1.29
CA HIS A 54 6.15 3.28 -1.32
C HIS A 54 6.96 2.24 -2.07
N GLU A 55 6.63 0.98 -1.84
CA GLU A 55 7.14 -0.14 -2.63
C GLU A 55 6.11 -1.26 -2.74
N PHE A 56 6.34 -2.14 -3.71
CA PHE A 56 5.70 -3.44 -3.78
C PHE A 56 6.72 -4.55 -3.59
N GLN A 57 6.36 -5.57 -2.81
CA GLN A 57 7.10 -6.82 -2.68
C GLN A 57 6.25 -7.93 -3.29
N ILE A 58 6.82 -8.65 -4.27
CA ILE A 58 6.14 -9.71 -5.00
C ILE A 58 7.15 -10.73 -5.51
N VAL A 59 6.74 -12.00 -5.63
CA VAL A 59 7.58 -13.04 -6.21
C VAL A 59 7.78 -12.78 -7.71
N HIS A 60 9.03 -12.73 -8.15
CA HIS A 60 9.37 -12.54 -9.55
C HIS A 60 9.04 -13.82 -10.37
N PRO A 61 8.16 -13.74 -11.38
CA PRO A 61 7.56 -14.94 -12.00
C PRO A 61 8.54 -15.91 -12.67
N LYS A 62 9.68 -15.41 -13.17
CA LYS A 62 10.65 -16.27 -13.87
C LYS A 62 11.66 -16.93 -12.93
N THR A 63 11.92 -16.32 -11.77
CA THR A 63 12.98 -16.76 -10.86
C THR A 63 12.43 -17.40 -9.60
N GLY A 64 11.16 -17.14 -9.26
CA GLY A 64 10.54 -17.63 -8.03
C GLY A 64 11.11 -16.99 -6.76
N LYS A 65 11.93 -15.94 -6.89
CA LYS A 65 12.51 -15.19 -5.77
C LYS A 65 11.67 -13.95 -5.47
N GLU A 66 11.70 -13.50 -4.22
CA GLU A 66 11.13 -12.20 -3.83
C GLU A 66 11.85 -11.08 -4.60
N ALA A 67 11.10 -10.05 -4.92
CA ALA A 67 11.54 -8.89 -5.66
C ALA A 67 10.79 -7.65 -5.20
N ARG A 68 11.47 -6.51 -5.30
CA ARG A 68 10.93 -5.20 -4.93
C ARG A 68 10.68 -4.38 -6.18
N ILE A 69 9.55 -3.68 -6.21
CA ILE A 69 9.19 -2.75 -7.29
C ILE A 69 9.01 -1.37 -6.66
N VAL A 70 9.81 -0.40 -7.11
CA VAL A 70 10.03 0.90 -6.47
C VAL A 70 10.01 2.03 -7.50
N THR A 71 9.89 3.29 -7.05
CA THR A 71 9.86 4.48 -7.92
C THR A 71 11.16 4.74 -8.65
N ASP A 72 12.30 4.64 -7.95
CA ASP A 72 13.63 4.80 -8.54
C ASP A 72 14.58 3.72 -8.00
N PRO A 73 14.88 2.66 -8.78
CA PRO A 73 15.74 1.57 -8.34
C PRO A 73 17.22 1.97 -8.23
N ASP A 74 17.61 3.09 -8.84
CA ASP A 74 19.00 3.58 -8.83
C ASP A 74 19.26 4.54 -7.64
N GLU A 75 18.22 4.90 -6.88
CA GLU A 75 18.32 5.78 -5.73
C GLU A 75 18.76 5.01 -4.47
N GLU A 76 20.07 4.99 -4.19
CA GLU A 76 20.68 4.27 -3.07
C GLU A 76 20.09 4.63 -1.68
N ALA A 77 19.56 5.85 -1.53
CA ALA A 77 18.98 6.34 -0.28
C ALA A 77 17.68 5.63 0.12
N PHE A 78 16.95 5.09 -0.87
CA PHE A 78 15.69 4.39 -0.66
C PHE A 78 15.89 3.10 0.15
N ASP A 79 16.93 2.35 -0.21
CA ASP A 79 17.20 1.05 0.39
C ASP A 79 17.84 1.14 1.78
N SER A 80 18.61 2.19 2.06
CA SER A 80 19.13 2.43 3.42
C SER A 80 18.01 2.87 4.36
N PHE A 81 17.14 3.78 3.92
CA PHE A 81 16.05 4.29 4.76
C PHE A 81 14.98 3.24 5.07
N SER A 82 14.52 2.49 4.07
CA SER A 82 13.54 1.40 4.26
C SER A 82 14.07 0.36 5.26
N PHE A 83 15.37 0.03 5.16
CA PHE A 83 15.98 -0.88 6.10
C PHE A 83 16.07 -0.32 7.52
N GLU A 84 16.57 0.91 7.69
CA GLU A 84 16.73 1.51 9.01
C GLU A 84 15.39 1.56 9.75
N GLN A 85 14.31 1.90 9.05
CA GLN A 85 12.97 1.95 9.64
C GLN A 85 12.41 0.56 9.94
N GLY A 86 12.55 -0.40 9.02
CA GLY A 86 12.17 -1.79 9.28
C GLY A 86 12.95 -2.39 10.46
N PHE A 87 14.25 -2.13 10.53
CA PHE A 87 15.12 -2.55 11.62
C PHE A 87 14.73 -1.93 12.94
N LYS A 88 14.50 -0.61 12.96
CA LYS A 88 14.03 0.11 14.13
C LYS A 88 12.73 -0.51 14.65
N ARG A 89 11.79 -0.86 13.77
CA ARG A 89 10.54 -1.54 14.16
C ARG A 89 10.73 -2.92 14.77
N ILE A 90 11.63 -3.74 14.20
CA ILE A 90 11.95 -5.08 14.75
C ILE A 90 12.59 -4.94 16.13
N THR A 91 13.51 -4.00 16.26
CA THR A 91 14.32 -3.81 17.47
C THR A 91 13.62 -3.01 18.57
N GLU A 92 12.67 -2.14 18.25
CA GLU A 92 11.89 -1.40 19.27
C GLU A 92 10.73 -2.24 19.82
N LYS A 93 10.24 -3.24 19.07
CA LYS A 93 9.24 -4.20 19.56
C LYS A 93 9.83 -5.30 20.44
N GLN A 94 11.15 -5.40 20.57
CA GLN A 94 11.84 -6.46 21.33
C GLN A 94 12.98 -5.87 22.16
N ASP A 95 13.06 -6.19 23.47
CA ASP A 95 14.21 -5.81 24.32
C ASP A 95 15.46 -6.62 23.93
N LEU A 96 16.15 -6.19 22.87
CA LEU A 96 17.36 -6.84 22.34
C LEU A 96 18.63 -6.28 22.98
N THR A 97 19.58 -7.15 23.30
CA THR A 97 20.92 -6.79 23.79
C THR A 97 21.77 -6.20 22.67
N GLU A 98 22.82 -5.45 23.01
CA GLU A 98 23.77 -4.89 22.03
C GLU A 98 24.46 -5.96 21.17
N GLU A 99 24.72 -7.13 21.74
CA GLU A 99 25.26 -8.26 20.99
C GLU A 99 24.25 -8.79 19.95
N GLN A 100 22.96 -8.86 20.31
CA GLN A 100 21.90 -9.25 19.39
C GLN A 100 21.69 -8.20 18.28
N LYS A 101 21.77 -6.91 18.61
CA LYS A 101 21.73 -5.81 17.62
C LYS A 101 22.90 -5.89 16.64
N ASN A 102 24.11 -6.18 17.12
CA ASN A 102 25.30 -6.33 16.28
C ASN A 102 25.24 -7.57 15.38
N ILE A 103 24.71 -8.70 15.87
CA ILE A 103 24.45 -9.88 15.05
C ILE A 103 23.44 -9.56 13.96
N PHE A 104 22.36 -8.84 14.30
CA PHE A 104 21.36 -8.43 13.32
C PHE A 104 21.96 -7.50 12.27
N LEU A 105 22.75 -6.50 12.68
CA LEU A 105 23.41 -5.57 11.77
C LEU A 105 24.39 -6.29 10.83
N HIS A 106 25.11 -7.31 11.33
CA HIS A 106 25.99 -8.15 10.54
C HIS A 106 25.22 -9.05 9.56
N MET A 107 24.15 -9.70 10.02
CA MET A 107 23.23 -10.46 9.15
C MET A 107 22.62 -9.57 8.07
N HIS A 108 22.20 -8.37 8.44
CA HIS A 108 21.71 -7.38 7.50
C HIS A 108 22.76 -7.02 6.44
N LYS A 109 24.00 -6.76 6.84
CA LYS A 109 25.08 -6.46 5.89
C LYS A 109 25.28 -7.60 4.89
N MET A 110 25.19 -8.86 5.35
CA MET A 110 25.22 -10.04 4.48
C MET A 110 23.97 -10.18 3.60
N ILE A 111 22.79 -9.79 4.07
CA ILE A 111 21.54 -9.75 3.30
C ILE A 111 21.60 -8.66 2.23
N MET A 112 22.20 -7.50 2.53
CA MET A 112 22.35 -6.40 1.59
C MET A 112 23.32 -6.72 0.45
N GLU A 113 24.26 -7.63 0.66
CA GLU A 113 25.13 -8.17 -0.39
C GLU A 113 24.41 -9.20 -1.29
N ASN A 114 23.19 -9.63 -0.93
CA ASN A 114 22.41 -10.65 -1.61
C ASN A 114 21.00 -10.15 -1.99
N ARG A 115 20.85 -8.81 -2.16
CA ARG A 115 19.55 -8.13 -2.27
C ARG A 115 18.62 -8.77 -3.29
N GLU A 116 17.35 -8.76 -2.90
CA GLU A 116 16.25 -8.98 -3.82
C GLU A 116 16.39 -8.05 -5.03
N PRO A 117 16.16 -8.56 -6.24
CA PRO A 117 16.20 -7.71 -7.43
C PRO A 117 15.15 -6.60 -7.31
N VAL A 118 15.59 -5.38 -7.59
CA VAL A 118 14.77 -4.16 -7.54
C VAL A 118 14.41 -3.74 -8.97
N PHE A 119 13.16 -3.37 -9.18
CA PHE A 119 12.62 -3.01 -10.49
C PHE A 119 11.87 -1.67 -10.43
N ASP A 120 11.83 -0.97 -11.57
CA ASP A 120 11.19 0.33 -11.73
C ASP A 120 9.68 0.18 -11.97
N GLU A 121 8.86 0.70 -11.05
CA GLU A 121 7.40 0.60 -11.09
C GLU A 121 6.74 1.28 -12.29
N ARG A 122 7.44 2.20 -12.98
CA ARG A 122 6.96 2.87 -14.18
C ARG A 122 7.23 2.04 -15.43
N LYS A 123 8.10 1.03 -15.34
CA LYS A 123 8.43 0.10 -16.43
C LYS A 123 7.71 -1.24 -16.28
N GLU A 124 7.57 -1.73 -15.06
CA GLU A 124 6.96 -3.04 -14.78
C GLU A 124 5.44 -3.00 -14.87
N LYS A 125 4.85 -3.86 -15.72
CA LYS A 125 3.39 -4.01 -15.82
C LYS A 125 2.86 -5.03 -14.83
N ILE A 126 1.70 -4.76 -14.24
CA ILE A 126 1.03 -5.73 -13.36
C ILE A 126 0.74 -7.06 -14.05
N SER A 127 0.50 -7.07 -15.37
CA SER A 127 0.23 -8.29 -16.13
C SER A 127 1.45 -9.18 -16.34
N ASP A 128 2.66 -8.61 -16.21
CA ASP A 128 3.91 -9.37 -16.33
C ASP A 128 4.26 -10.08 -15.02
N TRP A 129 3.63 -9.68 -13.91
CA TRP A 129 3.91 -10.15 -12.56
C TRP A 129 2.77 -10.97 -11.95
N PHE A 130 1.55 -10.46 -11.99
CA PHE A 130 0.40 -11.13 -11.38
C PHE A 130 -0.20 -12.20 -12.30
N SER A 131 -0.42 -13.38 -11.73
CA SER A 131 -1.14 -14.50 -12.34
C SER A 131 -2.05 -15.18 -11.32
N THR A 132 -2.80 -16.21 -11.71
CA THR A 132 -3.59 -16.99 -10.73
C THR A 132 -2.72 -17.68 -9.67
N ASP A 133 -1.49 -18.03 -10.04
CA ASP A 133 -0.53 -18.71 -9.17
C ASP A 133 0.40 -17.73 -8.42
N ASN A 134 0.62 -16.54 -9.00
CA ASN A 134 1.35 -15.43 -8.37
C ASN A 134 0.38 -14.27 -8.10
N ASN A 135 -0.49 -14.44 -7.11
CA ASN A 135 -1.68 -13.62 -6.94
C ASN A 135 -1.64 -12.66 -5.74
N VAL A 136 -0.51 -12.54 -5.03
CA VAL A 136 -0.37 -11.65 -3.87
C VAL A 136 0.91 -10.83 -4.01
N ALA A 137 0.79 -9.53 -3.74
CA ALA A 137 1.91 -8.65 -3.43
C ALA A 137 1.66 -7.98 -2.07
N ILE A 138 2.73 -7.58 -1.40
CA ILE A 138 2.67 -6.63 -0.29
C ILE A 138 2.95 -5.24 -0.83
N TYR A 139 2.08 -4.29 -0.53
CA TYR A 139 2.24 -2.87 -0.86
C TYR A 139 2.48 -2.09 0.42
N ILE A 140 3.65 -1.47 0.54
CA ILE A 140 4.06 -0.68 1.70
C ILE A 140 3.95 0.77 1.31
N TYR A 141 3.22 1.55 2.11
CA TYR A 141 3.07 3.00 1.92
C TYR A 141 3.46 3.74 3.20
N ASP A 142 4.12 4.87 3.00
CA ASP A 142 4.70 5.70 4.05
C ASP A 142 5.74 4.95 4.86
N PHE A 143 7.01 5.18 4.60
CA PHE A 143 8.09 4.49 5.31
C PHE A 143 8.32 5.02 6.73
N GLY A 144 7.66 6.12 7.12
CA GLY A 144 7.56 6.55 8.51
C GLY A 144 6.50 5.74 9.26
N ASP A 145 5.25 5.82 8.81
CA ASP A 145 4.11 5.18 9.49
C ASP A 145 3.99 3.67 9.21
N TRP A 146 4.50 3.26 8.07
CA TRP A 146 4.63 1.88 7.58
C TRP A 146 3.29 1.15 7.53
N PHE A 147 2.44 1.60 6.59
CA PHE A 147 1.18 0.96 6.26
C PHE A 147 1.38 -0.17 5.25
N GLU A 148 1.29 -1.41 5.72
CA GLU A 148 1.37 -2.59 4.87
C GLU A 148 -0.02 -3.01 4.37
N HIS A 149 -0.08 -3.36 3.09
CA HIS A 149 -1.28 -3.83 2.44
C HIS A 149 -1.04 -5.16 1.76
N GLU A 150 -1.95 -6.11 1.96
CA GLU A 150 -2.06 -7.27 1.09
C GLU A 150 -2.83 -6.86 -0.18
N VAL A 151 -2.17 -6.90 -1.33
CA VAL A 151 -2.76 -6.68 -2.65
C VAL A 151 -2.97 -8.03 -3.32
N LYS A 152 -4.20 -8.55 -3.25
CA LYS A 152 -4.54 -9.88 -3.75
C LYS A 152 -5.32 -9.83 -5.05
N LEU A 153 -4.80 -10.42 -6.11
CA LEU A 153 -5.53 -10.66 -7.36
C LEU A 153 -6.61 -11.72 -7.10
N GLU A 154 -7.88 -11.32 -7.17
CA GLU A 154 -9.01 -12.24 -7.01
C GLU A 154 -9.50 -12.80 -8.35
N LYS A 155 -9.52 -11.96 -9.40
CA LYS A 155 -10.06 -12.32 -10.73
C LYS A 155 -9.34 -11.59 -11.85
N ILE A 156 -9.22 -12.25 -13.00
CA ILE A 156 -8.93 -11.62 -14.29
C ILE A 156 -10.20 -11.76 -15.14
N LEU A 157 -10.78 -10.63 -15.53
CA LEU A 157 -12.06 -10.56 -16.21
C LEU A 157 -11.93 -9.92 -17.60
N PRO A 158 -12.81 -10.22 -18.57
CA PRO A 158 -12.89 -9.43 -19.79
C PRO A 158 -13.27 -7.99 -19.45
N ARG A 159 -12.72 -7.03 -20.20
CA ARG A 159 -13.11 -5.62 -20.12
C ARG A 159 -14.59 -5.47 -20.44
N GLU A 160 -15.32 -4.77 -19.59
CA GLU A 160 -16.72 -4.43 -19.84
C GLU A 160 -16.85 -3.21 -20.75
N ASN A 161 -17.84 -3.23 -21.63
CA ASN A 161 -18.19 -2.08 -22.48
C ASN A 161 -18.82 -0.99 -21.63
N ASN A 162 -18.53 0.28 -21.94
CA ASN A 162 -19.05 1.48 -21.25
C ASN A 162 -18.66 1.61 -19.76
N THR A 163 -17.74 0.78 -19.26
CA THR A 163 -17.17 0.93 -17.92
C THR A 163 -15.88 1.74 -17.97
N HIS A 164 -15.75 2.71 -17.05
CA HIS A 164 -14.51 3.45 -16.84
C HIS A 164 -13.64 2.72 -15.83
N TYR A 165 -12.34 2.65 -16.13
CA TYR A 165 -11.33 2.08 -15.27
C TYR A 165 -10.27 3.13 -14.95
N PRO A 166 -9.65 3.07 -13.76
CA PRO A 166 -9.88 2.06 -12.73
C PRO A 166 -11.19 2.35 -11.97
N ASN A 167 -11.77 1.35 -11.32
CA ASN A 167 -12.99 1.49 -10.53
C ASN A 167 -12.89 0.75 -9.19
N CYS A 168 -13.56 1.26 -8.16
CA CYS A 168 -13.77 0.57 -6.90
C CYS A 168 -15.17 -0.03 -6.87
N ILE A 169 -15.28 -1.34 -6.65
CA ILE A 169 -16.56 -2.07 -6.74
C ILE A 169 -17.08 -2.50 -5.36
N ALA A 170 -16.24 -2.51 -4.34
CA ALA A 170 -16.63 -2.77 -2.96
C ALA A 170 -15.56 -2.29 -1.98
N GLY A 171 -15.93 -2.13 -0.72
CA GLY A 171 -14.99 -1.81 0.36
C GLY A 171 -15.72 -1.70 1.68
N LYS A 172 -14.97 -1.48 2.76
CA LYS A 172 -15.51 -1.23 4.09
C LYS A 172 -14.54 -0.38 4.90
N ARG A 173 -15.10 0.46 5.79
CA ARG A 173 -14.41 1.34 6.74
C ARG A 173 -13.59 2.46 6.10
N ALA A 174 -13.45 3.54 6.85
CA ALA A 174 -12.55 4.62 6.49
C ALA A 174 -11.10 4.13 6.63
N CYS A 175 -10.21 4.60 5.76
CA CYS A 175 -8.78 4.36 5.96
C CYS A 175 -8.24 5.31 7.03
N PRO A 176 -7.12 4.95 7.70
CA PRO A 176 -6.41 5.91 8.55
C PRO A 176 -6.10 7.19 7.76
N PRO A 177 -6.22 8.37 8.37
CA PRO A 177 -5.67 9.60 7.78
C PRO A 177 -4.17 9.46 7.48
N GLU A 178 -3.66 10.30 6.58
CA GLU A 178 -2.20 10.45 6.37
C GLU A 178 -1.55 10.92 7.68
N ASP A 179 -0.26 10.59 7.87
CA ASP A 179 0.56 11.05 9.01
C ASP A 179 -0.07 10.77 10.39
N CYS A 180 -0.78 9.65 10.52
CA CYS A 180 -1.53 9.33 11.74
C CYS A 180 -0.69 8.58 12.78
N GLY A 181 0.59 8.31 12.51
CA GLY A 181 1.49 7.55 13.37
C GLY A 181 1.40 6.03 13.15
N GLY A 182 0.91 5.61 11.98
CA GLY A 182 0.84 4.21 11.58
C GLY A 182 -0.29 3.39 12.23
N PRO A 183 -0.31 2.06 11.97
CA PRO A 183 -1.38 1.18 12.41
C PRO A 183 -1.62 1.16 13.93
N GLY A 184 -0.56 1.27 14.73
CA GLY A 184 -0.65 1.24 16.20
C GLY A 184 -1.37 2.46 16.75
N ALA A 185 -0.89 3.66 16.39
CA ALA A 185 -1.50 4.92 16.81
C ALA A 185 -2.95 5.04 16.31
N TYR A 186 -3.23 4.61 15.07
CA TYR A 186 -4.59 4.54 14.56
C TYR A 186 -5.49 3.66 15.44
N MET A 187 -5.02 2.47 15.82
CA MET A 187 -5.79 1.54 16.65
C MET A 187 -6.06 2.09 18.07
N GLU A 188 -5.12 2.82 18.65
CA GLU A 188 -5.30 3.55 19.90
C GLU A 188 -6.37 4.63 19.77
N PHE A 189 -6.32 5.42 18.68
CA PHE A 189 -7.35 6.41 18.37
C PHE A 189 -8.74 5.77 18.20
N ILE A 190 -8.86 4.67 17.46
CA ILE A 190 -10.14 3.94 17.32
C ILE A 190 -10.63 3.41 18.66
N GLN A 191 -9.74 2.96 19.54
CA GLN A 191 -10.11 2.51 20.88
C GLN A 191 -10.61 3.67 21.74
N MET A 192 -9.95 4.84 21.66
CA MET A 192 -10.36 6.07 22.33
C MET A 192 -11.76 6.51 21.91
N LEU A 193 -12.10 6.45 20.61
CA LEU A 193 -13.41 6.85 20.10
C LEU A 193 -14.61 6.08 20.69
N LYS A 194 -14.38 4.86 21.21
CA LYS A 194 -15.43 4.02 21.79
C LYS A 194 -16.01 4.58 23.09
N ASP A 195 -15.24 5.37 23.83
CA ASP A 195 -15.68 6.04 25.04
C ASP A 195 -15.64 7.57 24.85
N PRO A 196 -16.79 8.25 24.76
CA PRO A 196 -16.84 9.71 24.63
C PRO A 196 -16.07 10.48 25.71
N GLN A 197 -15.90 9.93 26.91
CA GLN A 197 -15.16 10.58 28.00
C GLN A 197 -13.65 10.50 27.82
N SER A 198 -13.16 9.53 27.05
CA SER A 198 -11.75 9.32 26.76
C SER A 198 -11.26 10.17 25.58
N ARG A 199 -12.16 10.92 24.90
CA ARG A 199 -11.83 11.67 23.68
C ARG A 199 -10.91 12.85 23.97
N ASP A 200 -9.76 12.84 23.31
CA ASP A 200 -8.82 13.95 23.27
C ASP A 200 -9.19 14.91 22.14
N ILE A 201 -9.41 16.18 22.46
CA ILE A 201 -9.87 17.20 21.51
C ILE A 201 -8.80 17.49 20.44
N GLU A 202 -7.52 17.51 20.81
CA GLU A 202 -6.43 17.79 19.87
C GLU A 202 -6.29 16.65 18.86
N LEU A 203 -6.38 15.39 19.33
CA LEU A 203 -6.39 14.23 18.44
C LEU A 203 -7.64 14.18 17.56
N MET A 204 -8.81 14.54 18.09
CA MET A 204 -10.04 14.64 17.28
C MET A 204 -9.90 15.69 16.16
N HIS A 205 -9.33 16.86 16.45
CA HIS A 205 -9.07 17.86 15.41
C HIS A 205 -8.08 17.34 14.35
N TRP A 206 -7.04 16.61 14.77
CA TRP A 206 -6.05 16.03 13.86
C TRP A 206 -6.66 15.01 12.90
N TYR A 207 -7.43 14.06 13.43
CA TYR A 207 -8.08 13.01 12.64
C TYR A 207 -9.31 13.49 11.86
N GLY A 208 -9.86 14.65 12.24
CA GLY A 208 -11.10 15.20 11.74
C GLY A 208 -12.25 14.99 12.72
N GLU A 209 -12.92 16.08 13.10
CA GLU A 209 -14.00 16.07 14.11
C GLU A 209 -15.14 15.10 13.75
N ASP A 210 -15.44 14.96 12.46
CA ASP A 210 -16.49 14.11 11.92
C ASP A 210 -15.95 12.75 11.41
N PHE A 211 -14.75 12.34 11.81
CA PHE A 211 -14.17 11.06 11.36
C PHE A 211 -15.00 9.87 11.88
N ASP A 212 -15.67 9.19 10.96
CA ASP A 212 -16.35 7.92 11.22
C ASP A 212 -15.50 6.74 10.71
N PRO A 213 -14.91 5.91 11.58
CA PRO A 213 -14.09 4.77 11.17
C PRO A 213 -14.88 3.69 10.40
N GLU A 214 -16.20 3.65 10.53
CA GLU A 214 -17.05 2.71 9.78
C GLU A 214 -17.46 3.25 8.41
N TYR A 215 -17.29 4.55 8.15
CA TYR A 215 -17.74 5.19 6.93
C TYR A 215 -17.02 4.68 5.69
N PHE A 216 -17.79 4.31 4.67
CA PHE A 216 -17.29 4.01 3.34
C PHE A 216 -18.38 4.25 2.30
N ASP A 217 -18.09 5.07 1.29
CA ASP A 217 -19.00 5.36 0.19
C ASP A 217 -18.34 5.10 -1.17
N LEU A 218 -18.93 4.18 -1.94
CA LEU A 218 -18.46 3.81 -3.27
C LEU A 218 -18.53 4.97 -4.26
N LYS A 219 -19.54 5.85 -4.15
CA LYS A 219 -19.69 6.97 -5.08
C LYS A 219 -18.57 7.99 -4.89
N THR A 220 -18.24 8.30 -3.64
CA THR A 220 -17.15 9.19 -3.27
C THR A 220 -15.81 8.66 -3.77
N VAL A 221 -15.53 7.37 -3.55
CA VAL A 221 -14.29 6.74 -4.05
C VAL A 221 -14.20 6.80 -5.57
N ASN A 222 -15.28 6.47 -6.29
CA ASN A 222 -15.30 6.48 -7.75
C ASN A 222 -15.51 7.88 -8.38
N SER A 223 -15.51 8.94 -7.58
CA SER A 223 -15.66 10.31 -8.07
C SER A 223 -14.47 10.73 -8.96
N ASP A 224 -14.51 11.94 -9.51
CA ASP A 224 -13.40 12.49 -10.30
C ASP A 224 -12.06 12.52 -9.53
N ARG A 225 -12.08 12.38 -8.19
CA ARG A 225 -10.87 12.15 -7.39
C ARG A 225 -10.10 10.93 -7.90
N PHE A 226 -10.75 9.79 -8.14
CA PHE A 226 -10.13 8.57 -8.68
C PHE A 226 -9.42 8.79 -10.02
N LYS A 227 -10.00 9.63 -10.88
CA LYS A 227 -9.44 9.98 -12.19
C LYS A 227 -8.29 10.99 -12.11
N ARG A 228 -8.30 11.86 -11.08
CA ARG A 228 -7.27 12.88 -10.85
C ARG A 228 -5.98 12.28 -10.30
N TYR A 229 -6.07 11.27 -9.43
CA TYR A 229 -4.88 10.65 -8.82
C TYR A 229 -3.90 10.04 -9.82
N LEU A 230 -4.40 9.46 -10.92
CA LEU A 230 -3.57 8.99 -12.03
C LEU A 230 -2.73 10.10 -12.70
N ARG A 231 -2.95 11.37 -12.34
CA ARG A 231 -2.23 12.53 -12.87
C ARG A 231 -1.48 13.33 -11.80
N SER A 232 -1.71 13.06 -10.51
CA SER A 232 -1.22 13.90 -9.41
C SER A 232 -0.21 13.21 -8.50
N CYS A 233 -0.19 11.88 -8.45
CA CYS A 233 1.00 11.16 -7.98
C CYS A 233 2.00 11.34 -9.12
N VAL A 234 2.91 12.30 -9.03
CA VAL A 234 3.92 12.59 -10.06
C VAL A 234 5.26 12.75 -9.38
#